data_AF-A0AB37SMS2-F1
#
_entry.id   AF-A0AB37SMS2-F1
#
_cell.length_a   1.000
_cell.length_b   1.000
_cell.length_c   1.000
_cell.angle_alpha   90.00
_cell.angle_beta   90.00
_cell.angle_gamma   90.00
#
_symmetry.space_group_name_H-M   'P 1'
#
loop_
_entity.id
_entity.type
_entity.pdbx_description
1 polymer ?
#
loop_
_entity_poly.entity_id
_entity_poly.type
_entity_poly.pdbx_seq_one_letter_code
_entity_poly.pdbx_strand_id
1 'polypeptide(L)'
;MPTWACADLSEPLLDLLNQWLGSQNGEARESFIRDNATTLLSDDGTAGVTLARFLYPEFEGLSELHDLLDAVRAGGLDATLATHRATHTHAAELEAWLTTSTWEESRTLLKNHPGLISDPRTLTLLEAASEHPMARQHLGILRLIHQSAIGSIDDVYDAVTDPLIAADQAMLCLERLDIESLEELLRAAPDLLQAPFVGPYLLAVRAAISAATSSADNKSDTDARRAIEIAARTGTATQRAAGAARLRRIARRESNVKSIFEDLAARLGPASTENTGKQHR
;
A
#
# COMPACT_ATOMS: atom_id res chain seq x y z
N MET A 1 -5.16 53.71 7.71
CA MET A 1 -5.44 52.26 7.86
C MET A 1 -5.45 51.64 6.47
N PRO A 2 -5.02 50.38 6.31
CA PRO A 2 -5.20 49.67 5.05
C PRO A 2 -6.68 49.61 4.67
N THR A 3 -7.00 49.72 3.39
CA THR A 3 -8.39 49.72 2.88
C THR A 3 -9.17 48.44 3.24
N TRP A 4 -8.48 47.31 3.43
CA TRP A 4 -9.10 46.07 3.90
C TRP A 4 -9.57 46.14 5.37
N ALA A 5 -9.02 47.04 6.18
CA ALA A 5 -9.41 47.18 7.59
C ALA A 5 -10.68 48.03 7.79
N CYS A 6 -11.29 48.52 6.70
CA CYS A 6 -12.55 49.26 6.68
C CYS A 6 -13.59 48.64 5.73
N ALA A 7 -13.29 47.48 5.14
CA ALA A 7 -14.24 46.76 4.29
C ALA A 7 -15.11 45.86 5.17
N ASP A 8 -16.39 46.19 5.29
CA ASP A 8 -17.36 45.29 5.91
C ASP A 8 -17.84 44.26 4.88
N LEU A 9 -17.95 43.01 5.32
CA LEU A 9 -18.63 41.98 4.54
C LEU A 9 -20.11 42.38 4.43
N SER A 10 -20.64 42.43 3.20
CA SER A 10 -22.04 42.76 3.00
C SER A 10 -22.93 41.66 3.60
N GLU A 11 -24.09 42.03 4.16
CA GLU A 11 -25.08 41.07 4.66
C GLU A 11 -25.43 39.97 3.63
N PRO A 12 -25.68 40.29 2.34
CA PRO A 12 -25.95 39.25 1.34
C PRO A 12 -24.80 38.26 1.16
N LEU A 13 -23.55 38.71 1.29
CA LEU A 13 -22.40 37.82 1.20
C LEU A 13 -22.25 36.98 2.47
N LEU A 14 -22.46 37.55 3.65
CA LEU A 14 -22.45 36.81 4.91
C LEU A 14 -23.49 35.69 4.89
N ASP A 15 -24.69 35.95 4.36
CA ASP A 15 -25.71 34.92 4.20
C ASP A 15 -25.26 33.78 3.27
N LEU A 16 -24.59 34.10 2.16
CA LEU A 16 -24.03 33.09 1.25
C LEU A 16 -22.93 32.26 1.94
N LEU A 17 -22.03 32.91 2.67
CA LEU A 17 -20.97 32.22 3.42
C LEU A 17 -21.56 31.29 4.49
N ASN A 18 -22.59 31.74 5.20
CA ASN A 18 -23.30 30.91 6.17
C ASN A 18 -24.01 29.72 5.52
N GLN A 19 -24.63 29.91 4.36
CA GLN A 19 -25.24 28.81 3.58
C GLN A 19 -24.19 27.79 3.12
N TRP A 20 -23.03 28.26 2.66
CA TRP A 20 -21.91 27.39 2.31
C TRP A 20 -21.43 26.57 3.52
N LEU A 21 -21.15 27.23 4.64
CA LEU A 21 -20.70 26.58 5.87
C LEU A 21 -21.75 25.61 6.45
N GLY A 22 -23.04 25.88 6.19
CA GLY A 22 -24.15 25.01 6.57
C GLY A 22 -24.37 23.81 5.65
N SER A 23 -23.72 23.75 4.48
CA SER A 23 -23.91 22.68 3.49
C SER A 23 -23.17 21.40 3.89
N GLN A 24 -23.94 20.40 4.31
CA GLN A 24 -23.45 19.17 4.97
C GLN A 24 -22.95 18.08 4.02
N ASN A 25 -23.27 18.13 2.73
CA ASN A 25 -22.86 17.09 1.77
C ASN A 25 -22.40 17.68 0.43
N GLY A 26 -21.67 16.87 -0.33
CA GLY A 26 -21.06 17.29 -1.59
C GLY A 26 -22.07 17.74 -2.64
N GLU A 27 -23.24 17.10 -2.72
CA GLU A 27 -24.30 17.47 -3.67
C GLU A 27 -24.91 18.86 -3.35
N ALA A 28 -25.18 19.13 -2.07
CA ALA A 28 -25.65 20.44 -1.62
C ALA A 28 -24.61 21.53 -1.90
N ARG A 29 -23.32 21.23 -1.64
CA ARG A 29 -22.20 22.14 -1.96
C ARG A 29 -22.09 22.40 -3.46
N GLU A 30 -22.23 21.38 -4.30
CA GLU A 30 -22.24 21.56 -5.75
C GLU A 30 -23.41 22.40 -6.24
N SER A 31 -24.64 22.13 -5.75
CA SER A 31 -25.83 22.91 -6.12
C SER A 31 -25.63 24.36 -5.70
N PHE A 32 -25.20 24.60 -4.47
CA PHE A 32 -24.91 25.93 -3.95
C PHE A 32 -23.95 26.70 -4.87
N ILE A 33 -22.87 26.05 -5.31
CA ILE A 33 -21.89 26.69 -6.20
C ILE A 33 -22.50 26.98 -7.58
N ARG A 34 -23.30 26.08 -8.15
CA ARG A 34 -24.00 26.35 -9.42
C ARG A 34 -24.98 27.51 -9.31
N ASP A 35 -25.77 27.52 -8.24
CA ASP A 35 -26.83 28.51 -8.03
C ASP A 35 -26.27 29.90 -7.74
N ASN A 36 -25.09 29.98 -7.14
CA ASN A 36 -24.47 31.23 -6.70
C ASN A 36 -23.20 31.61 -7.47
N ALA A 37 -22.82 30.86 -8.52
CA ALA A 37 -21.58 31.06 -9.28
C ALA A 37 -21.40 32.50 -9.75
N THR A 38 -22.45 33.10 -10.33
CA THR A 38 -22.39 34.47 -10.87
C THR A 38 -22.02 35.49 -9.80
N THR A 39 -22.58 35.35 -8.59
CA THR A 39 -22.31 36.25 -7.47
C THR A 39 -20.94 35.99 -6.87
N LEU A 40 -20.61 34.72 -6.61
CA LEU A 40 -19.35 34.33 -5.97
C LEU A 40 -18.13 34.59 -6.84
N LEU A 41 -18.25 34.45 -8.16
CA LEU A 41 -17.14 34.66 -9.11
C LEU A 41 -16.95 36.12 -9.52
N SER A 42 -17.86 37.02 -9.14
CA SER A 42 -17.69 38.46 -9.32
C SER A 42 -16.49 38.99 -8.53
N ASP A 43 -15.98 40.17 -8.93
CA ASP A 43 -14.87 40.81 -8.24
C ASP A 43 -15.19 41.05 -6.75
N ASP A 44 -16.38 41.58 -6.46
CA ASP A 44 -16.87 41.81 -5.10
C ASP A 44 -17.05 40.51 -4.31
N GLY A 45 -17.62 39.48 -4.94
CA GLY A 45 -17.81 38.16 -4.31
C GLY A 45 -16.48 37.55 -3.88
N THR A 46 -15.49 37.55 -4.76
CA THR A 46 -14.17 36.96 -4.44
C THR A 46 -13.32 37.79 -3.50
N ALA A 47 -13.37 39.13 -3.61
CA ALA A 47 -12.74 40.00 -2.62
C ALA A 47 -13.34 39.77 -1.24
N GLY A 48 -14.67 39.58 -1.17
CA GLY A 48 -15.39 39.27 0.05
C GLY A 48 -15.07 37.89 0.63
N VAL A 49 -15.00 36.82 -0.18
CA VAL A 49 -14.56 35.49 0.28
C VAL A 49 -13.12 35.53 0.80
N THR A 50 -12.24 36.26 0.12
CA THR A 50 -10.84 36.45 0.54
C THR A 50 -10.76 37.18 1.89
N LEU A 51 -11.54 38.24 2.04
CA LEU A 51 -11.65 38.98 3.30
C LEU A 51 -12.22 38.09 4.41
N ALA A 52 -13.25 37.30 4.14
CA ALA A 52 -13.83 36.38 5.12
C ALA A 52 -12.82 35.32 5.58
N ARG A 53 -12.04 34.73 4.67
CA ARG A 53 -10.95 33.79 5.00
C ARG A 53 -9.89 34.44 5.90
N PHE A 54 -9.60 35.72 5.66
CA PHE A 54 -8.64 36.48 6.48
C PHE A 54 -9.20 36.83 7.87
N LEU A 55 -10.48 37.21 7.95
CA LEU A 55 -11.13 37.59 9.20
C LEU A 55 -11.45 36.38 10.09
N TYR A 56 -11.75 35.22 9.49
CA TYR A 56 -12.14 34.01 10.21
C TYR A 56 -11.34 32.77 9.75
N PRO A 57 -10.02 32.77 9.98
CA PRO A 57 -9.13 31.69 9.53
C PRO A 57 -9.43 30.32 10.16
N GLU A 58 -10.17 30.28 11.26
CA GLU A 58 -10.57 29.05 11.95
C GLU A 58 -11.63 28.22 11.20
N PHE A 59 -12.34 28.80 10.23
CA PHE A 59 -13.32 28.06 9.43
C PHE A 59 -12.67 27.52 8.16
N GLU A 60 -12.24 26.25 8.20
CA GLU A 60 -11.63 25.56 7.05
C GLU A 60 -12.53 25.62 5.80
N GLY A 61 -13.86 25.58 5.97
CA GLY A 61 -14.80 25.70 4.87
C GLY A 61 -14.66 26.98 4.04
N LEU A 62 -14.18 28.10 4.62
CA LEU A 62 -13.93 29.33 3.87
C LEU A 62 -12.68 29.21 2.97
N SER A 63 -11.67 28.47 3.43
CA SER A 63 -10.49 28.15 2.61
C SER A 63 -10.87 27.21 1.47
N GLU A 64 -11.67 26.17 1.74
CA GLU A 64 -12.20 25.28 0.71
C GLU A 64 -12.98 26.04 -0.36
N LEU A 65 -13.87 26.96 0.04
CA LEU A 65 -14.64 27.78 -0.90
C LEU A 65 -13.74 28.65 -1.76
N HIS A 66 -12.74 29.30 -1.15
CA HIS A 66 -11.81 30.15 -1.87
C HIS A 66 -11.03 29.37 -2.93
N ASP A 67 -10.44 28.24 -2.54
CA ASP A 67 -9.65 27.39 -3.45
C ASP A 67 -10.52 26.82 -4.57
N LEU A 68 -11.79 26.48 -4.27
CA LEU A 68 -12.76 26.04 -5.26
C LEU A 68 -13.08 27.15 -6.27
N LEU A 69 -13.32 28.39 -5.82
CA LEU A 69 -13.62 29.51 -6.71
C LEU A 69 -12.43 29.87 -7.60
N ASP A 70 -11.21 29.79 -7.07
CA ASP A 70 -9.98 29.98 -7.85
C ASP A 70 -9.83 28.90 -8.92
N ALA A 71 -10.10 27.63 -8.59
CA ALA A 71 -10.11 26.55 -9.55
C ALA A 71 -11.20 26.75 -10.63
N VAL A 72 -12.40 27.19 -10.24
CA VAL A 72 -13.49 27.51 -11.18
C VAL A 72 -13.09 28.64 -12.13
N ARG A 73 -12.38 29.67 -11.65
CA ARG A 73 -11.86 30.75 -12.52
C ARG A 73 -10.82 30.25 -13.51
N ALA A 74 -9.95 29.32 -13.09
CA ALA A 74 -8.89 28.79 -13.93
C ALA A 74 -9.38 27.76 -14.96
N GLY A 75 -10.31 26.88 -14.57
CA GLY A 75 -10.71 25.70 -15.35
C GLY A 75 -12.17 25.68 -15.80
N GLY A 76 -12.98 26.64 -15.37
CA GLY A 76 -14.43 26.67 -15.60
C GLY A 76 -15.22 25.87 -14.55
N LEU A 77 -16.49 26.25 -14.40
CA LEU A 77 -17.39 25.73 -13.37
C LEU A 77 -17.58 24.21 -13.47
N ASP A 78 -18.06 23.73 -14.62
CA ASP A 78 -18.43 22.33 -14.78
C ASP A 78 -17.22 21.38 -14.66
N ALA A 79 -16.08 21.76 -15.25
CA ALA A 79 -14.85 20.96 -15.16
C ALA A 79 -14.33 20.86 -13.71
N THR A 80 -14.41 21.96 -12.96
CA THR A 80 -13.98 21.99 -11.56
C THR A 80 -14.90 21.16 -10.68
N LEU A 81 -16.22 21.31 -10.81
CA LEU A 81 -17.18 20.51 -10.05
C LEU A 81 -17.06 19.02 -10.40
N ALA A 82 -16.87 18.66 -11.68
CA ALA A 82 -16.64 17.28 -12.09
C ALA A 82 -15.36 16.69 -11.46
N THR A 83 -14.27 17.47 -11.40
CA THR A 83 -13.01 17.06 -10.76
C THR A 83 -13.16 16.87 -9.26
N HIS A 84 -13.87 17.80 -8.60
CA HIS A 84 -14.16 17.71 -7.17
C HIS A 84 -15.00 16.47 -6.85
N ARG A 85 -16.05 16.22 -7.64
CA ARG A 85 -16.87 15.01 -7.52
C ARG A 85 -16.05 13.75 -7.69
N ALA A 86 -15.24 13.66 -8.75
CA ALA A 86 -14.40 12.49 -9.01
C ALA A 86 -13.40 12.23 -7.87
N THR A 87 -12.88 13.29 -7.25
CA THR A 87 -11.99 13.18 -6.08
C THR A 87 -12.72 12.68 -4.85
N HIS A 88 -13.91 13.22 -4.56
CA HIS A 88 -14.70 12.78 -3.43
C HIS A 88 -15.19 11.33 -3.60
N THR A 89 -15.68 10.97 -4.79
CA THR A 89 -16.07 9.58 -5.11
C THR A 89 -14.89 8.63 -4.94
N HIS A 90 -13.71 8.97 -5.47
CA HIS A 90 -12.51 8.15 -5.32
C HIS A 90 -12.11 7.96 -3.85
N ALA A 91 -12.15 9.03 -3.04
CA ALA A 91 -11.85 8.95 -1.62
C ALA A 91 -12.83 8.02 -0.88
N ALA A 92 -14.12 8.13 -1.17
CA ALA A 92 -15.15 7.28 -0.59
C ALA A 92 -15.00 5.80 -1.01
N GLU A 93 -14.69 5.54 -2.28
CA GLU A 93 -14.42 4.18 -2.78
C GLU A 93 -13.18 3.56 -2.11
N LEU A 94 -12.11 4.34 -1.95
CA LEU A 94 -10.89 3.89 -1.28
C LEU A 94 -11.13 3.62 0.20
N GLU A 95 -11.85 4.50 0.89
CA GLU A 95 -12.22 4.31 2.29
C GLU A 95 -13.09 3.06 2.47
N ALA A 96 -14.09 2.86 1.61
CA ALA A 96 -14.92 1.66 1.61
C ALA A 96 -14.10 0.40 1.39
N TRP A 97 -13.09 0.44 0.51
CA TRP A 97 -12.18 -0.68 0.28
C TRP A 97 -11.32 -1.01 1.51
N LEU A 98 -10.69 0.01 2.10
CA LEU A 98 -9.83 -0.11 3.28
C LEU A 98 -10.55 -0.59 4.55
N THR A 99 -11.87 -0.39 4.60
CA THR A 99 -12.71 -0.71 5.76
C THR A 99 -13.56 -1.98 5.56
N THR A 100 -13.34 -2.71 4.47
CA THR A 100 -13.99 -4.02 4.26
C THR A 100 -13.71 -4.99 5.41
N SER A 101 -14.71 -5.81 5.76
CA SER A 101 -14.60 -6.71 6.91
C SER A 101 -13.95 -8.04 6.56
N THR A 102 -13.96 -8.41 5.28
CA THR A 102 -13.35 -9.65 4.78
C THR A 102 -12.60 -9.43 3.47
N TRP A 103 -11.65 -10.32 3.17
CA TRP A 103 -10.92 -10.29 1.90
C TRP A 103 -11.79 -10.60 0.68
N GLU A 104 -12.90 -11.33 0.85
CA GLU A 104 -13.87 -11.59 -0.22
C GLU A 104 -14.67 -10.33 -0.58
N GLU A 105 -15.07 -9.54 0.43
CA GLU A 105 -15.67 -8.21 0.23
C GLU A 105 -14.66 -7.27 -0.43
N SER A 106 -13.41 -7.24 0.06
CA SER A 106 -12.31 -6.47 -0.53
C SER A 106 -12.11 -6.80 -2.02
N ARG A 107 -12.09 -8.10 -2.36
CA ARG A 107 -11.98 -8.58 -3.75
C ARG A 107 -13.15 -8.09 -4.59
N THR A 108 -14.37 -8.25 -4.09
CA THR A 108 -15.60 -7.87 -4.82
C THR A 108 -15.64 -6.37 -5.08
N LEU A 109 -15.33 -5.55 -4.07
CA LEU A 109 -15.29 -4.11 -4.19
C LEU A 109 -14.24 -3.68 -5.22
N LEU A 110 -13.02 -4.21 -5.14
CA LEU A 110 -11.96 -3.83 -6.08
C LEU A 110 -12.31 -4.18 -7.54
N LYS A 111 -13.03 -5.30 -7.77
CA LYS A 111 -13.53 -5.68 -9.11
C LYS A 111 -14.64 -4.75 -9.62
N ASN A 112 -15.49 -4.24 -8.73
CA ASN A 112 -16.56 -3.31 -9.08
C ASN A 112 -16.06 -1.88 -9.29
N HIS A 113 -14.93 -1.51 -8.69
CA HIS A 113 -14.34 -0.18 -8.75
C HIS A 113 -12.93 -0.21 -9.37
N PRO A 114 -12.79 -0.51 -10.68
CA PRO A 114 -11.49 -0.60 -11.36
C PRO A 114 -10.73 0.74 -11.40
N GLY A 115 -11.41 1.86 -11.11
CA GLY A 115 -10.78 3.16 -10.89
C GLY A 115 -9.78 3.14 -9.73
N LEU A 116 -10.01 2.35 -8.67
CA LEU A 116 -9.06 2.20 -7.58
C LEU A 116 -7.75 1.56 -8.02
N ILE A 117 -7.79 0.67 -9.03
CA ILE A 117 -6.59 0.05 -9.59
C ILE A 117 -5.88 1.03 -10.52
N SER A 118 -6.61 1.70 -11.41
CA SER A 118 -6.00 2.50 -12.47
C SER A 118 -5.57 3.91 -12.02
N ASP A 119 -6.11 4.43 -10.93
CA ASP A 119 -5.81 5.78 -10.44
C ASP A 119 -4.50 5.82 -9.62
N PRO A 120 -3.48 6.59 -10.05
CA PRO A 120 -2.22 6.73 -9.31
C PRO A 120 -2.38 7.30 -7.89
N ARG A 121 -3.49 7.99 -7.61
CA ARG A 121 -3.79 8.53 -6.28
C ARG A 121 -3.97 7.42 -5.26
N THR A 122 -4.51 6.27 -5.65
CA THR A 122 -4.66 5.11 -4.75
C THR A 122 -3.33 4.67 -4.19
N LEU A 123 -2.34 4.43 -5.06
CA LEU A 123 -1.00 4.01 -4.63
C LEU A 123 -0.36 5.05 -3.71
N THR A 124 -0.44 6.33 -4.08
CA THR A 124 0.12 7.44 -3.29
C THR A 124 -0.48 7.49 -1.88
N LEU A 125 -1.80 7.36 -1.77
CA LEU A 125 -2.52 7.38 -0.50
C LEU A 125 -2.19 6.16 0.37
N LEU A 126 -2.12 4.97 -0.23
CA LEU A 126 -1.73 3.74 0.48
C LEU A 126 -0.27 3.76 0.95
N GLU A 127 0.64 4.34 0.16
CA GLU A 127 2.04 4.53 0.54
C GLU A 127 2.16 5.47 1.75
N ALA A 128 1.45 6.61 1.72
CA ALA A 128 1.41 7.54 2.83
C ALA A 128 0.81 6.90 4.10
N ALA A 129 -0.14 5.97 3.94
CA ALA A 129 -0.77 5.24 5.03
C ALA A 129 -0.07 3.91 5.40
N SER A 130 1.09 3.62 4.83
CA SER A 130 1.74 2.29 4.92
C SER A 130 2.21 1.88 6.33
N GLU A 131 2.19 2.80 7.29
CA GLU A 131 2.36 2.50 8.71
C GLU A 131 1.18 1.71 9.30
N HIS A 132 -0.03 1.87 8.74
CA HIS A 132 -1.20 1.11 9.15
C HIS A 132 -1.17 -0.31 8.54
N PRO A 133 -1.29 -1.39 9.35
CA PRO A 133 -1.17 -2.77 8.86
C PRO A 133 -2.15 -3.15 7.74
N MET A 134 -3.38 -2.62 7.79
CA MET A 134 -4.38 -2.89 6.75
C MET A 134 -4.02 -2.19 5.43
N ALA A 135 -3.69 -0.89 5.47
CA ALA A 135 -3.31 -0.13 4.29
C ALA A 135 -2.05 -0.71 3.64
N ARG A 136 -1.11 -1.20 4.47
CA ARG A 136 0.06 -1.93 4.01
C ARG A 136 -0.30 -3.19 3.23
N GLN A 137 -1.22 -4.02 3.70
CA GLN A 137 -1.67 -5.20 2.96
C GLN A 137 -2.35 -4.84 1.64
N HIS A 138 -3.26 -3.86 1.65
CA HIS A 138 -3.89 -3.33 0.43
C HIS A 138 -2.87 -2.78 -0.57
N LEU A 139 -1.81 -2.10 -0.10
CA LEU A 139 -0.71 -1.66 -0.96
C LEU A 139 0.00 -2.83 -1.64
N GLY A 140 0.29 -3.90 -0.89
CA GLY A 140 0.90 -5.12 -1.43
C GLY A 140 0.01 -5.77 -2.50
N ILE A 141 -1.29 -5.91 -2.22
CA ILE A 141 -2.28 -6.42 -3.17
C ILE A 141 -2.25 -5.60 -4.47
N LEU A 142 -2.33 -4.28 -4.35
CA LEU A 142 -2.40 -3.39 -5.51
C LEU A 142 -1.11 -3.45 -6.36
N ARG A 143 0.06 -3.48 -5.72
CA ARG A 143 1.34 -3.58 -6.42
C ARG A 143 1.51 -4.92 -7.13
N LEU A 144 1.11 -6.03 -6.51
CA LEU A 144 1.11 -7.35 -7.16
C LEU A 144 0.22 -7.38 -8.41
N ILE A 145 -0.96 -6.75 -8.35
CA ILE A 145 -1.86 -6.62 -9.49
C ILE A 145 -1.19 -5.80 -10.61
N HIS A 146 -0.61 -4.64 -10.28
CA HIS A 146 0.08 -3.80 -11.28
C HIS A 146 1.27 -4.50 -11.94
N GLN A 147 2.07 -5.23 -11.17
CA GLN A 147 3.23 -5.98 -11.67
C GLN A 147 2.81 -7.20 -12.51
N SER A 148 1.55 -7.65 -12.41
CA SER A 148 1.06 -8.90 -13.02
C SER A 148 1.93 -10.12 -12.66
N ALA A 149 2.54 -10.10 -11.46
CA ALA A 149 3.57 -11.05 -11.07
C ALA A 149 3.02 -12.44 -10.69
N ILE A 150 1.80 -12.46 -10.15
CA ILE A 150 1.09 -13.63 -9.61
C ILE A 150 -0.10 -14.04 -10.51
N GLY A 151 -0.41 -13.25 -11.55
CA GLY A 151 -1.48 -13.53 -12.49
C GLY A 151 -2.61 -12.51 -12.40
N SER A 152 -3.83 -13.00 -12.27
CA SER A 152 -5.04 -12.18 -12.19
C SER A 152 -5.28 -11.60 -10.79
N ILE A 153 -6.24 -10.67 -10.68
CA ILE A 153 -6.73 -10.16 -9.39
C ILE A 153 -7.18 -11.32 -8.49
N ASP A 154 -7.85 -12.31 -9.08
CA ASP A 154 -8.32 -13.46 -8.33
C ASP A 154 -7.12 -14.27 -7.77
N ASP A 155 -6.09 -14.53 -8.58
CA ASP A 155 -4.88 -15.23 -8.10
C ASP A 155 -4.18 -14.50 -6.94
N VAL A 156 -4.14 -13.16 -6.98
CA VAL A 156 -3.56 -12.34 -5.90
C VAL A 156 -4.35 -12.51 -4.60
N TYR A 157 -5.67 -12.42 -4.65
CA TYR A 157 -6.50 -12.59 -3.45
C TYR A 157 -6.53 -14.05 -2.95
N ASP A 158 -6.40 -15.03 -3.84
CA ASP A 158 -6.24 -16.44 -3.44
C ASP A 158 -4.95 -16.60 -2.64
N ALA A 159 -3.86 -15.96 -3.07
CA ALA A 159 -2.61 -15.91 -2.31
C ALA A 159 -2.69 -15.11 -0.99
N VAL A 160 -3.61 -14.14 -0.86
CA VAL A 160 -3.82 -13.42 0.41
C VAL A 160 -4.58 -14.28 1.42
N THR A 161 -5.52 -15.09 0.95
CA THR A 161 -6.48 -15.82 1.78
C THR A 161 -6.09 -17.26 2.07
N ASP A 162 -5.35 -17.90 1.17
CA ASP A 162 -4.86 -19.28 1.33
C ASP A 162 -3.33 -19.30 1.53
N PRO A 163 -2.85 -19.67 2.73
CA PRO A 163 -1.42 -19.75 3.03
C PRO A 163 -0.64 -20.75 2.15
N LEU A 164 -1.28 -21.79 1.62
CA LEU A 164 -0.63 -22.75 0.72
C LEU A 164 -0.38 -22.11 -0.65
N ILE A 165 -1.37 -21.40 -1.18
CA ILE A 165 -1.23 -20.64 -2.43
C ILE A 165 -0.18 -19.54 -2.25
N ALA A 166 -0.22 -18.81 -1.12
CA ALA A 166 0.80 -17.82 -0.77
C ALA A 166 2.22 -18.42 -0.76
N ALA A 167 2.38 -19.58 -0.14
CA ALA A 167 3.66 -20.28 -0.07
C ALA A 167 4.16 -20.69 -1.46
N ASP A 168 3.28 -21.27 -2.29
CA ASP A 168 3.65 -21.66 -3.66
C ASP A 168 4.07 -20.45 -4.50
N GLN A 169 3.32 -19.35 -4.43
CA GLN A 169 3.68 -18.11 -5.13
C GLN A 169 4.99 -17.51 -4.63
N ALA A 170 5.24 -17.53 -3.32
CA ALA A 170 6.51 -17.07 -2.75
C ALA A 170 7.70 -17.92 -3.23
N MET A 171 7.51 -19.24 -3.32
CA MET A 171 8.54 -20.14 -3.85
C MET A 171 8.80 -19.90 -5.34
N LEU A 172 7.77 -19.59 -6.14
CA LEU A 172 7.92 -19.20 -7.55
C LEU A 172 8.68 -17.87 -7.69
N CYS A 173 8.38 -16.88 -6.85
CA CYS A 173 9.13 -15.61 -6.81
C CYS A 173 10.61 -15.87 -6.52
N LEU A 174 10.92 -16.72 -5.54
CA LEU A 174 12.30 -17.10 -5.24
C LEU A 174 13.00 -17.86 -6.37
N GLU A 175 12.30 -18.75 -7.07
CA GLU A 175 12.87 -19.49 -8.20
C GLU A 175 13.21 -18.58 -9.38
N ARG A 176 12.49 -17.48 -9.53
CA ARG A 176 12.73 -16.40 -10.50
C ARG A 176 13.70 -15.32 -10.00
N LEU A 177 14.05 -15.34 -8.71
CA LEU A 177 14.71 -14.22 -8.02
C LEU A 177 13.96 -12.88 -8.16
N ASP A 178 12.64 -12.96 -8.23
CA ASP A 178 11.76 -11.79 -8.25
C ASP A 178 11.51 -11.32 -6.82
N ILE A 179 12.46 -10.55 -6.29
CA ILE A 179 12.45 -10.11 -4.88
C ILE A 179 11.43 -9.01 -4.65
N GLU A 180 11.18 -8.18 -5.66
CA GLU A 180 10.17 -7.13 -5.58
C GLU A 180 8.79 -7.75 -5.35
N SER A 181 8.37 -8.70 -6.21
CA SER A 181 7.10 -9.40 -6.05
C SER A 181 7.03 -10.22 -4.77
N LEU A 182 8.16 -10.77 -4.30
CA LEU A 182 8.21 -11.45 -3.01
C LEU A 182 7.93 -10.51 -1.85
N GLU A 183 8.52 -9.30 -1.82
CA GLU A 183 8.24 -8.32 -0.76
C GLU A 183 6.78 -7.86 -0.80
N GLU A 184 6.22 -7.64 -1.99
CA GLU A 184 4.81 -7.27 -2.13
C GLU A 184 3.87 -8.40 -1.68
N LEU A 185 4.23 -9.67 -1.95
CA LEU A 185 3.50 -10.83 -1.44
C LEU A 185 3.60 -10.96 0.09
N LEU A 186 4.78 -10.78 0.68
CA LEU A 186 4.94 -10.78 2.13
C LEU A 186 4.19 -9.63 2.80
N ARG A 187 4.04 -8.51 2.08
CA ARG A 187 3.26 -7.36 2.52
C ARG A 187 1.75 -7.67 2.48
N ALA A 188 1.27 -8.30 1.41
CA ALA A 188 -0.13 -8.65 1.20
C ALA A 188 -0.60 -9.83 2.07
N ALA A 189 0.28 -10.81 2.32
CA ALA A 189 0.00 -12.03 3.06
C ALA A 189 1.00 -12.20 4.24
N PRO A 190 0.96 -11.35 5.27
CA PRO A 190 1.93 -11.36 6.36
C PRO A 190 1.94 -12.66 7.17
N ASP A 191 0.81 -13.38 7.20
CA ASP A 191 0.69 -14.68 7.88
C ASP A 191 1.61 -15.75 7.29
N LEU A 192 2.08 -15.57 6.04
CA LEU A 192 3.08 -16.44 5.44
C LEU A 192 4.38 -16.49 6.25
N LEU A 193 4.72 -15.41 6.95
CA LEU A 193 5.89 -15.36 7.84
C LEU A 193 5.70 -16.16 9.14
N GLN A 194 4.46 -16.48 9.51
CA GLN A 194 4.13 -17.30 10.67
C GLN A 194 4.10 -18.80 10.35
N ALA A 195 4.04 -19.16 9.06
CA ALA A 195 3.98 -20.55 8.63
C ALA A 195 5.26 -21.31 9.04
N PRO A 196 5.14 -22.48 9.71
CA PRO A 196 6.28 -23.33 10.04
C PRO A 196 7.08 -23.66 8.78
N PHE A 197 8.40 -23.73 8.92
CA PHE A 197 9.36 -23.83 7.81
C PHE A 197 9.35 -22.64 6.83
N VAL A 198 8.21 -22.34 6.20
CA VAL A 198 8.10 -21.37 5.09
C VAL A 198 8.52 -19.98 5.53
N GLY A 199 7.96 -19.44 6.61
CA GLY A 199 8.29 -18.10 7.09
C GLY A 199 9.80 -17.94 7.38
N PRO A 200 10.39 -18.78 8.25
CA PRO A 200 11.83 -18.75 8.51
C PRO A 200 12.69 -19.00 7.27
N TYR A 201 12.24 -19.84 6.33
CA TYR A 201 12.94 -20.10 5.08
C TYR A 201 12.96 -18.85 4.19
N LEU A 202 11.82 -18.16 4.00
CA LEU A 202 11.73 -16.93 3.22
C LEU A 202 12.59 -15.81 3.84
N LEU A 203 12.55 -15.66 5.17
CA LEU A 203 13.39 -14.71 5.89
C LEU A 203 14.88 -14.99 5.70
N ALA A 204 15.29 -16.26 5.74
CA ALA A 204 16.67 -16.66 5.51
C ALA A 204 17.15 -16.27 4.11
N VAL A 205 16.33 -16.56 3.09
CA VAL A 205 16.65 -16.25 1.70
C VAL A 205 16.73 -14.74 1.49
N ARG A 206 15.77 -13.97 2.02
CA ARG A 206 15.77 -12.51 1.94
C ARG A 206 17.02 -11.89 2.56
N ALA A 207 17.36 -12.30 3.78
CA ALA A 207 18.55 -11.82 4.46
C ALA A 207 19.83 -12.17 3.69
N ALA A 208 19.91 -13.37 3.11
CA ALA A 208 21.06 -13.78 2.31
C ALA A 208 21.22 -12.99 1.00
N ILE A 209 20.11 -12.64 0.34
CA ILE A 209 20.14 -11.79 -0.86
C ILE A 209 20.60 -10.38 -0.50
N SER A 210 20.07 -9.81 0.59
CA SER A 210 20.50 -8.49 1.09
C SER A 210 21.99 -8.46 1.45
N ALA A 211 22.50 -9.53 2.08
CA ALA A 211 23.92 -9.68 2.39
C ALA A 211 24.80 -9.77 1.12
N ALA A 212 24.30 -10.42 0.07
CA ALA A 212 25.03 -10.55 -1.18
C ALA A 212 25.12 -9.24 -1.98
N THR A 213 24.11 -8.37 -1.88
CA THR A 213 24.10 -7.06 -2.54
C THR A 213 24.84 -5.99 -1.73
N SER A 214 24.82 -6.11 -0.41
CA SER A 214 25.46 -5.17 0.52
C SER A 214 26.80 -5.74 0.96
N SER A 215 27.87 -5.44 0.21
CA SER A 215 29.25 -5.99 0.30
C SER A 215 29.97 -5.93 1.69
N ALA A 216 29.29 -5.59 2.78
CA ALA A 216 29.89 -5.39 4.10
C ALA A 216 29.03 -5.82 5.32
N ASP A 217 27.82 -6.36 5.15
CA ASP A 217 26.93 -6.59 6.31
C ASP A 217 26.99 -8.02 6.88
N ASN A 218 27.96 -8.26 7.77
CA ASN A 218 28.09 -9.51 8.55
C ASN A 218 26.83 -9.85 9.37
N LYS A 219 25.99 -8.85 9.70
CA LYS A 219 24.76 -9.07 10.45
C LYS A 219 23.72 -9.81 9.61
N SER A 220 23.55 -9.41 8.35
CA SER A 220 22.61 -10.04 7.40
C SER A 220 22.95 -11.51 7.11
N ASP A 221 24.25 -11.88 7.02
CA ASP A 221 24.67 -13.30 6.92
C ASP A 221 24.32 -14.10 8.19
N THR A 222 24.54 -13.50 9.37
CA THR A 222 24.19 -14.13 10.65
C THR A 222 22.68 -14.35 10.79
N ASP A 223 21.89 -13.36 10.39
CA ASP A 223 20.42 -13.44 10.44
C ASP A 223 19.87 -14.48 9.46
N ALA A 224 20.46 -14.57 8.25
CA ALA A 224 20.12 -15.61 7.28
C ALA A 224 20.35 -17.02 7.83
N ARG A 225 21.50 -17.26 8.46
CA ARG A 225 21.84 -18.57 9.06
C ARG A 225 20.93 -18.91 10.23
N ARG A 226 20.63 -17.95 11.11
CA ARG A 226 19.70 -18.15 12.23
C ARG A 226 18.31 -18.54 11.72
N ALA A 227 17.81 -17.84 10.70
CA ALA A 227 16.50 -18.10 10.13
C ALA A 227 16.43 -19.48 9.46
N ILE A 228 17.47 -19.91 8.72
CA ILE A 228 17.47 -21.23 8.08
C ILE A 228 17.54 -22.38 9.09
N GLU A 229 18.18 -22.17 10.23
CA GLU A 229 18.21 -23.15 11.34
C GLU A 229 16.83 -23.29 12.00
N ILE A 230 16.07 -22.20 12.12
CA ILE A 230 14.67 -22.28 12.55
C ILE A 230 13.84 -23.04 11.51
N ALA A 231 14.05 -22.77 10.21
CA ALA A 231 13.39 -23.53 9.15
C ALA A 231 13.73 -25.03 9.24
N ALA A 232 15.01 -25.39 9.42
CA ALA A 232 15.44 -26.78 9.56
C ALA A 232 14.80 -27.49 10.75
N ARG A 233 14.57 -26.79 11.87
CA ARG A 233 13.91 -27.37 13.06
C ARG A 233 12.41 -27.54 12.91
N THR A 234 11.75 -26.66 12.15
CA THR A 234 10.29 -26.61 12.02
C THR A 234 9.77 -27.34 10.78
N GLY A 235 10.62 -27.59 9.78
CA GLY A 235 10.25 -28.27 8.55
C GLY A 235 10.34 -29.78 8.61
N THR A 236 9.46 -30.44 7.86
CA THR A 236 9.52 -31.88 7.57
C THR A 236 10.75 -32.23 6.74
N ALA A 237 11.14 -33.51 6.72
CA ALA A 237 12.26 -33.97 5.88
C ALA A 237 12.06 -33.61 4.39
N THR A 238 10.83 -33.73 3.89
CA THR A 238 10.47 -33.38 2.51
C THR A 238 10.64 -31.89 2.24
N GLN A 239 10.11 -31.03 3.13
CA GLN A 239 10.25 -29.57 2.99
C GLN A 239 11.72 -29.14 3.00
N ARG A 240 12.52 -29.68 3.92
CA ARG A 240 13.95 -29.39 4.00
C ARG A 240 14.71 -29.83 2.75
N ALA A 241 14.44 -31.04 2.25
CA ALA A 241 15.06 -31.56 1.04
C ALA A 241 14.71 -30.69 -0.18
N ALA A 242 13.43 -30.30 -0.32
CA ALA A 242 12.96 -29.43 -1.38
C ALA A 242 13.59 -28.03 -1.30
N GLY A 243 13.60 -27.42 -0.12
CA GLY A 243 14.24 -26.11 0.13
C GLY A 243 15.74 -26.12 -0.19
N ALA A 244 16.46 -27.15 0.29
CA ALA A 244 17.89 -27.30 -0.01
C ALA A 244 18.15 -27.46 -1.52
N ALA A 245 17.33 -28.25 -2.21
CA ALA A 245 17.42 -28.41 -3.65
C ALA A 245 17.17 -27.10 -4.41
N ARG A 246 16.18 -26.30 -3.97
CA ARG A 246 15.88 -24.98 -4.53
C ARG A 246 17.05 -24.02 -4.38
N LEU A 247 17.58 -23.87 -3.17
CA LEU A 247 18.74 -23.03 -2.89
C LEU A 247 19.95 -23.39 -3.76
N ARG A 248 20.28 -24.68 -3.87
CA ARG A 248 21.37 -25.16 -4.75
C ARG A 248 21.11 -24.85 -6.21
N ARG A 249 19.87 -24.97 -6.68
CA ARG A 249 19.49 -24.65 -8.07
C ARG A 249 19.69 -23.17 -8.36
N ILE A 250 19.32 -22.29 -7.43
CA ILE A 250 19.54 -20.85 -7.57
C ILE A 250 21.04 -20.54 -7.52
N ALA A 251 21.78 -21.08 -6.56
CA ALA A 251 23.23 -20.90 -6.42
C ALA A 251 24.04 -21.28 -7.69
N ARG A 252 23.56 -22.28 -8.46
CA ARG A 252 24.17 -22.67 -9.73
C ARG A 252 23.97 -21.65 -10.86
N ARG A 253 22.86 -20.91 -10.82
CA ARG A 253 22.51 -19.90 -11.83
C ARG A 253 23.10 -18.53 -11.48
N GLU A 254 23.27 -18.25 -10.19
CA GLU A 254 23.47 -16.90 -9.68
C GLU A 254 24.72 -16.80 -8.81
N SER A 255 25.81 -16.31 -9.41
CA SER A 255 27.14 -16.30 -8.80
C SER A 255 27.22 -15.43 -7.53
N ASN A 256 26.46 -14.33 -7.48
CA ASN A 256 26.47 -13.39 -6.35
C ASN A 256 25.98 -14.01 -5.04
N VAL A 257 25.01 -14.93 -5.10
CA VAL A 257 24.43 -15.59 -3.92
C VAL A 257 24.96 -17.01 -3.71
N LYS A 258 25.85 -17.47 -4.59
CA LYS A 258 26.27 -18.88 -4.64
C LYS A 258 26.77 -19.41 -3.29
N SER A 259 27.77 -18.75 -2.72
CA SER A 259 28.41 -19.22 -1.48
C SER A 259 27.43 -19.27 -0.32
N ILE A 260 26.61 -18.24 -0.14
CA ILE A 260 25.67 -18.17 0.98
C ILE A 260 24.52 -19.17 0.79
N PHE A 261 24.00 -19.32 -0.42
CA PHE A 261 22.91 -20.29 -0.67
C PHE A 261 23.39 -21.75 -0.59
N GLU A 262 24.65 -22.04 -0.94
CA GLU A 262 25.25 -23.36 -0.70
C GLU A 262 25.37 -23.69 0.80
N ASP A 263 25.78 -22.71 1.63
CA ASP A 263 25.81 -22.85 3.10
C ASP A 263 24.40 -23.07 3.67
N LEU A 264 23.43 -22.22 3.32
CA LEU A 264 22.05 -22.35 3.78
C LEU A 264 21.43 -23.70 3.36
N ALA A 265 21.72 -24.17 2.14
CA ALA A 265 21.26 -25.47 1.68
C ALA A 265 21.88 -26.64 2.45
N ALA A 266 23.14 -26.51 2.88
CA ALA A 266 23.79 -27.51 3.72
C ALA A 266 23.14 -27.59 5.11
N ARG A 267 22.75 -26.44 5.69
CA ARG A 267 22.07 -26.36 7.00
C ARG A 267 20.67 -26.96 7.01
N LEU A 268 19.99 -27.01 5.87
CA LEU A 268 18.73 -27.75 5.70
C LEU A 268 18.92 -29.27 5.58
N GLY A 269 20.15 -29.74 5.37
CA GLY A 269 20.46 -31.17 5.30
C GLY A 269 20.05 -31.90 6.59
N PRO A 270 19.92 -33.24 6.54
CA PRO A 270 19.77 -34.01 7.77
C PRO A 270 20.93 -33.64 8.69
N ALA A 271 20.63 -33.27 9.94
CA ALA A 271 21.66 -33.10 10.96
C ALA A 271 22.55 -34.34 10.87
N SER A 272 23.84 -34.14 10.65
CA SER A 272 24.80 -35.23 10.67
C SER A 272 24.53 -35.97 11.97
N THR A 273 23.94 -37.16 11.89
CA THR A 273 23.83 -38.03 13.05
C THR A 273 25.27 -38.25 13.45
N GLU A 274 25.69 -37.56 14.50
CA GLU A 274 26.96 -37.84 15.15
C GLU A 274 27.01 -39.33 15.31
N ASN A 275 28.06 -39.86 14.71
CA ASN A 275 28.44 -41.24 14.69
C ASN A 275 28.53 -41.69 16.15
N THR A 276 27.44 -42.18 16.75
CA THR A 276 27.46 -43.01 17.95
C THR A 276 28.03 -44.37 17.57
N GLY A 277 29.26 -44.33 17.07
CA GLY A 277 30.13 -45.46 16.96
C GLY A 277 30.52 -45.89 18.35
N LYS A 278 30.02 -47.06 18.73
CA LYS A 278 30.78 -48.13 19.39
C LYS A 278 31.64 -47.71 20.59
N GLN A 279 31.08 -47.80 21.79
CA GLN A 279 31.72 -48.21 23.05
C GLN A 279 30.57 -48.76 23.90
N HIS A 280 30.47 -50.01 24.37
CA HIS A 280 31.41 -51.02 24.86
C HIS A 280 30.87 -52.42 24.52
N ARG A 281 31.72 -53.35 24.03
CA ARG A 281 32.29 -54.50 24.78
C ARG A 281 31.27 -55.42 25.43
#